data_AF-A0A532ALH4-F1
#
_entry.id   AF-A0A532ALH4-F1
#
_cell.length_a   1.000
_cell.length_b   1.000
_cell.length_c   1.000
_cell.angle_alpha   90.00
_cell.angle_beta   90.00
_cell.angle_gamma   90.00
#
_symmetry.space_group_name_H-M   'P 1'
#
loop_
_entity.id
_entity.type
_entity.pdbx_description
1 polymer ?
#
loop_
_entity_poly.entity_id
_entity_poly.type
_entity_poly.pdbx_seq_one_letter_code
_entity_poly.pdbx_strand_id
1 'polypeptide(L)'
;MAEISSQWFYRLKAAQRDLIERCGTIERAATIASLSKSQMGRFNNAGDPELMPLSAVMLLEAECGTPLVTSVMAELNGRRLADADAPGAANAT
;
A
#
# COMPACT_ATOMS: atom_id res chain seq x y z
N MET A 1 7.55 7.08 21.99
CA MET A 1 7.09 6.18 20.91
C MET A 1 5.78 6.79 20.42
N ALA A 2 5.69 7.25 19.17
CA ALA A 2 4.45 7.85 18.69
C ALA A 2 3.33 6.81 18.77
N GLU A 3 2.25 7.13 19.47
CA GLU A 3 1.11 6.24 19.61
C GLU A 3 0.44 6.09 18.25
N ILE A 4 0.50 4.89 17.67
CA ILE A 4 -0.11 4.65 16.36
C ILE A 4 -1.63 4.55 16.59
N SER A 5 -2.34 5.68 16.42
CA SER A 5 -3.80 5.73 16.57
C SER A 5 -4.49 4.72 15.65
N SER A 6 -5.59 4.09 16.08
CA SER A 6 -6.34 3.09 15.30
C SER A 6 -6.74 3.52 13.88
N GLN A 7 -6.68 4.82 13.57
CA GLN A 7 -6.81 5.35 12.21
C GLN A 7 -5.75 4.80 11.24
N TRP A 8 -4.59 4.36 11.72
CA TRP A 8 -3.53 3.77 10.89
C TRP A 8 -4.04 2.59 10.07
N PHE A 9 -4.83 1.73 10.71
CA PHE A 9 -5.33 0.51 10.11
C PHE A 9 -6.30 0.84 8.98
N TYR A 10 -7.24 1.77 9.23
CA TYR A 10 -8.21 2.20 8.23
C TYR A 10 -7.57 2.91 7.05
N ARG A 11 -6.52 3.71 7.28
CA ARG A 11 -5.74 4.36 6.21
C ARG A 11 -5.01 3.32 5.35
N LEU A 12 -4.40 2.32 5.99
CA LEU A 12 -3.69 1.26 5.26
C LEU A 12 -4.66 0.38 4.45
N LYS A 13 -5.81 0.02 5.03
CA LYS A 13 -6.87 -0.70 4.32
C LYS A 13 -7.44 0.11 3.16
N ALA A 14 -7.58 1.42 3.31
CA ALA A 14 -8.00 2.29 2.21
C ALA A 14 -7.00 2.25 1.07
N ALA A 15 -5.71 2.46 1.36
CA ALA A 15 -4.66 2.38 0.35
C ALA A 15 -4.58 1.02 -0.35
N GLN A 16 -4.84 -0.09 0.36
CA GLN A 16 -4.89 -1.43 -0.24
C GLN A 16 -6.05 -1.56 -1.24
N ARG A 17 -7.23 -1.01 -0.96
CA ARG A 17 -8.36 -1.01 -1.89
C ARG A 17 -8.06 -0.17 -3.12
N ASP A 18 -7.55 1.04 -2.91
CA ASP A 18 -7.17 1.95 -3.99
C ASP A 18 -6.09 1.32 -4.89
N LEU A 19 -5.16 0.55 -4.30
CA LEU A 19 -4.12 -0.18 -5.01
C LEU A 19 -4.71 -1.32 -5.86
N ILE A 20 -5.68 -2.07 -5.33
CA ILE A 20 -6.40 -3.11 -6.08
C ILE A 20 -7.17 -2.49 -7.24
N GLU A 21 -7.85 -1.37 -7.02
CA GLU A 21 -8.61 -0.63 -8.05
C GLU A 21 -7.68 -0.12 -9.16
N ARG A 22 -6.52 0.45 -8.81
CA ARG A 22 -5.51 0.87 -9.80
C ARG A 22 -4.91 -0.27 -10.61
N CYS A 23 -4.87 -1.47 -10.04
CA CYS A 23 -4.50 -2.69 -10.79
C CYS A 23 -5.66 -3.25 -11.64
N GLY A 24 -6.83 -2.60 -11.61
CA GLY A 24 -8.01 -2.93 -12.40
C GLY A 24 -9.03 -3.75 -11.64
N THR A 25 -8.79 -5.06 -11.47
CA THR A 25 -9.75 -5.96 -10.83
C THR A 25 -9.11 -6.78 -9.72
N ILE A 26 -9.93 -7.29 -8.79
CA ILE A 26 -9.50 -8.23 -7.75
C ILE A 26 -8.79 -9.44 -8.38
N GLU A 27 -9.26 -9.95 -9.51
CA GLU A 27 -8.66 -11.09 -10.21
C GLU A 27 -7.29 -10.74 -10.77
N ARG A 28 -7.16 -9.60 -11.44
CA ARG A 28 -5.88 -9.14 -11.99
C ARG A 28 -4.87 -8.88 -10.88
N ALA A 29 -5.26 -8.19 -9.82
CA ALA A 29 -4.41 -7.94 -8.66
C ALA A 29 -3.96 -9.26 -8.01
N ALA A 30 -4.87 -10.23 -7.86
CA ALA A 30 -4.54 -11.55 -7.34
C ALA A 30 -3.50 -12.27 -8.21
N THR A 31 -3.64 -12.20 -9.54
CA THR A 31 -2.66 -12.76 -10.48
C THR A 31 -1.28 -12.10 -10.34
N ILE A 32 -1.22 -10.76 -10.33
CA ILE A 32 0.04 -10.01 -10.18
C ILE A 32 0.75 -10.39 -8.87
N ALA A 33 0.00 -10.46 -7.77
CA ALA A 33 0.54 -10.77 -6.45
C ALA A 33 0.78 -12.27 -6.20
N SER A 34 0.43 -13.15 -7.16
CA SER A 34 0.46 -14.62 -6.97
C SER A 34 -0.34 -15.10 -5.75
N LEU A 35 -1.52 -14.50 -5.53
CA LEU A 35 -2.44 -14.82 -4.43
C LEU A 35 -3.78 -15.30 -4.97
N SER A 36 -4.59 -15.93 -4.11
CA SER A 36 -5.94 -16.33 -4.49
C SER A 36 -6.89 -15.12 -4.57
N LYS A 37 -7.94 -15.23 -5.40
CA LYS A 37 -9.03 -14.25 -5.47
C LYS A 37 -9.69 -14.02 -4.09
N SER A 38 -9.79 -15.07 -3.27
CA SER A 38 -10.35 -15.00 -1.92
C SER A 38 -9.48 -14.15 -0.98
N GLN A 39 -8.16 -14.38 -0.98
CA GLN A 39 -7.22 -13.54 -0.23
C GLN A 39 -7.29 -12.08 -0.68
N MET A 40 -7.26 -11.84 -2.00
CA MET A 40 -7.36 -10.48 -2.53
C MET A 40 -8.69 -9.81 -2.18
N GLY A 41 -9.79 -10.57 -2.16
CA GLY A 41 -11.10 -10.11 -1.69
C GLY A 41 -11.10 -9.68 -0.23
N ARG A 42 -10.38 -10.38 0.66
CA ARG A 42 -10.23 -9.98 2.07
C ARG A 42 -9.44 -8.68 2.21
N PHE A 43 -8.37 -8.51 1.43
CA PHE A 43 -7.65 -7.24 1.41
C PHE A 43 -8.54 -6.09 0.93
N ASN A 44 -9.43 -6.35 -0.04
CA ASN A 44 -10.38 -5.36 -0.51
C ASN A 44 -11.54 -5.08 0.46
N ASN A 45 -11.81 -5.96 1.42
CA ASN A 45 -12.90 -5.80 2.39
C ASN A 45 -12.45 -4.89 3.56
N ALA A 46 -13.11 -3.75 3.74
CA ALA A 46 -12.80 -2.80 4.81
C ALA A 46 -13.04 -3.33 6.23
N GLY A 47 -13.95 -4.29 6.40
CA GLY A 47 -14.26 -4.92 7.69
C GLY A 47 -13.38 -6.12 8.02
N ASP A 48 -12.57 -6.59 7.07
CA ASP A 48 -11.66 -7.71 7.29
C ASP A 48 -10.35 -7.21 7.92
N PRO A 49 -9.90 -7.77 9.05
CA PRO A 49 -8.69 -7.36 9.75
C PRO A 49 -7.40 -7.74 8.99
N GLU A 50 -7.47 -8.61 7.98
CA GLU A 50 -6.30 -9.07 7.24
C GLU A 50 -5.72 -7.93 6.38
N LEU A 51 -4.42 -7.69 6.56
CA LEU A 51 -3.63 -6.76 5.76
C LEU A 51 -2.90 -7.50 4.66
N MET A 52 -2.78 -6.86 3.51
CA MET A 52 -1.99 -7.34 2.39
C MET A 52 -0.52 -7.51 2.79
N PRO A 53 0.12 -8.66 2.48
CA PRO A 53 1.53 -8.86 2.75
C PRO A 53 2.39 -7.89 1.91
N LEU A 54 3.55 -7.50 2.45
CA LEU A 54 4.42 -6.52 1.80
C LEU A 54 4.86 -6.95 0.40
N SER A 55 5.07 -8.25 0.16
CA SER A 55 5.39 -8.79 -1.17
C SER A 55 4.31 -8.45 -2.21
N ALA A 56 3.04 -8.59 -1.85
CA ALA A 56 1.93 -8.23 -2.73
C ALA A 56 1.84 -6.72 -2.95
N VAL A 57 2.04 -5.92 -1.90
CA VAL A 57 2.09 -4.45 -2.02
C VAL A 57 3.16 -4.03 -3.03
N MET A 58 4.40 -4.53 -2.88
CA MET A 58 5.50 -4.19 -3.78
C MET A 58 5.20 -4.55 -5.24
N LEU A 59 4.63 -5.73 -5.49
CA LEU A 59 4.28 -6.16 -6.84
C LEU A 59 3.19 -5.29 -7.47
N LEU A 60 2.16 -4.93 -6.71
CA LEU A 60 1.05 -4.11 -7.20
C LEU A 60 1.44 -2.64 -7.38
N GLU A 61 2.25 -2.07 -6.47
CA GLU A 61 2.75 -0.70 -6.60
C GLU A 61 3.71 -0.57 -7.81
N ALA A 62 4.51 -1.60 -8.08
CA ALA A 62 5.35 -1.67 -9.28
C ALA A 62 4.51 -1.77 -10.56
N GLU A 63 3.43 -2.57 -10.57
CA GLU A 63 2.52 -2.68 -11.72
C GLU A 63 1.82 -1.35 -12.03
N CYS A 64 1.28 -0.67 -11.01
CA CYS A 64 0.52 0.57 -11.22
C CYS A 64 1.40 1.84 -11.24
N GLY A 65 2.70 1.71 -10.98
CA GLY A 65 3.65 2.82 -10.97
C GLY A 65 3.35 3.88 -9.92
N THR A 66 2.72 3.53 -8.79
CA THR A 66 2.38 4.49 -7.74
C THR A 66 2.47 3.87 -6.34
N PRO A 67 3.23 4.49 -5.41
CA PRO A 67 3.48 3.95 -4.09
C PRO A 67 2.34 4.27 -3.10
N LEU A 68 1.12 3.80 -3.32
CA LEU A 68 -0.06 4.17 -2.50
C LEU A 68 0.04 3.76 -1.03
N VAL A 69 0.31 2.49 -0.77
CA VAL A 69 0.44 1.93 0.59
C VAL A 69 1.73 2.47 1.23
N THR A 70 2.81 2.52 0.47
CA THR A 70 4.10 3.06 0.92
C THR A 70 3.99 4.54 1.31
N SER A 71 3.21 5.35 0.58
CA SER A 71 2.94 6.76 0.93
C SER A 71 2.23 6.87 2.27
N VAL A 72 1.19 6.07 2.50
CA VAL A 72 0.49 6.04 3.79
C VAL A 72 1.43 5.62 4.92
N MET A 73 2.28 4.62 4.71
CA MET A 73 3.27 4.20 5.71
C MET A 73 4.26 5.33 6.04
N ALA A 74 4.73 6.08 5.03
CA ALA A 74 5.59 7.24 5.26
C ALA A 74 4.89 8.33 6.06
N GLU A 75 3.65 8.67 5.69
CA GLU A 75 2.84 9.70 6.37
C GLU A 75 2.55 9.35 7.83
N LEU A 76 2.26 8.07 8.12
CA LEU A 76 2.08 7.59 9.49
C LEU A 76 3.34 7.75 10.35
N ASN A 77 4.51 7.82 9.71
CA ASN A 77 5.79 8.09 10.36
C ASN A 77 6.20 9.58 10.33
N GLY A 78 5.31 10.48 9.91
CA GLY A 78 5.60 11.91 9.76
C GLY A 78 6.63 12.21 8.67
N ARG A 79 6.76 11.31 7.68
CA ARG A 79 7.65 11.46 6.53
C ARG A 79 6.84 11.70 5.26
N ARG A 80 7.48 12.28 4.25
CA ARG A 80 6.94 12.42 2.89
C ARG A 80 7.87 11.69 1.93
N LEU A 81 7.31 10.97 0.96
CA LEU A 81 8.09 10.41 -0.14
C LEU A 81 8.52 11.53 -1.10
N ALA A 82 9.74 11.43 -1.60
CA ALA A 82 10.26 12.27 -2.66
C ALA A 82 10.69 11.36 -3.82
N ASP A 83 10.52 11.83 -5.04
CA ASP A 83 11.04 11.12 -6.21
C ASP A 83 12.57 11.09 -6.15
N ALA A 84 13.16 9.97 -6.58
CA ALA A 84 14.61 9.79 -6.52
C ALA A 84 15.39 10.85 -7.32
N ASP A 85 14.80 11.33 -8.43
CA ASP A 85 15.39 12.33 -9.31
C ASP A 85 14.93 13.78 -9.00
N ALA A 86 14.11 13.99 -7.96
CA ALA A 86 13.74 15.32 -7.54
C ALA A 86 14.97 16.04 -6.96
N PRO A 87 15.39 17.20 -7.50
CA PRO A 87 16.52 17.93 -6.96
C PRO A 87 16.18 18.45 -5.55
N GLY A 88 16.61 17.72 -4.53
CA GLY A 88 16.49 18.13 -3.14
C GLY A 88 16.13 17.03 -2.14
N ALA A 89 17.02 16.06 -1.93
CA ALA A 89 17.11 15.35 -0.65
C ALA A 89 18.53 14.79 -0.48
N ALA A 90 19.47 15.67 -0.12
CA ALA A 90 20.74 15.23 0.45
C ALA A 90 20.43 14.45 1.74
N ASN A 91 20.58 13.13 1.70
CA ASN A 91 20.51 12.31 2.90
C ASN A 91 21.69 12.70 3.80
N ALA A 92 21.38 13.41 4.89
CA ALA A 92 22.34 13.66 5.96
C ALA A 92 22.86 12.32 6.49
N THR A 93 24.18 12.16 6.42
CA THR A 93 24.94 10.99 6.91
C THR A 93 24.96 10.96 8.43
#